data_AF-A0A942DE49-F1
#
_entry.id   AF-A0A942DE49-F1
#
_cell.length_a   1.000
_cell.length_b   1.000
_cell.length_c   1.000
_cell.angle_alpha   90.00
_cell.angle_beta   90.00
_cell.angle_gamma   90.00
#
_symmetry.space_group_name_H-M   'P 1'
#
loop_
_entity.id
_entity.type
_entity.pdbx_description
1 polymer ?
#
loop_
_entity_poly.entity_id
_entity_poly.type
_entity_poly.pdbx_seq_one_letter_code
_entity_poly.pdbx_strand_id
1 'polypeptide(L)'
;MIRIGKPVQLYEWGAGTNTLNQIWTVCGKGELLSGPKVKMGATEITVQIQGQFEKKNAKDDSIKIMQQGEGMTPTSTRWGEVAMGRIKSVSGNTVVVEVKSAMKVGKGTNVRPGKPVSP
;
A
#
# COMPACT_ATOMS: atom_id res chain seq x y z
N MET A 1 0.87 -3.27 -9.69
CA MET A 1 2.02 -2.33 -9.83
C MET A 1 1.82 -1.23 -8.81
N ILE A 2 2.81 -0.98 -7.96
CA ILE A 2 2.72 0.07 -6.95
C ILE A 2 3.20 1.41 -7.50
N ARG A 3 2.50 2.50 -7.21
CA ARG A 3 2.78 3.84 -7.75
C ARG A 3 3.20 4.81 -6.65
N ILE A 4 4.29 5.53 -6.87
CA ILE A 4 4.69 6.62 -5.96
C ILE A 4 3.71 7.79 -6.09
N GLY A 5 3.38 8.44 -4.98
CA GLY A 5 2.50 9.62 -4.93
C GLY A 5 1.00 9.32 -5.04
N LYS A 6 0.60 8.04 -4.88
CA LYS A 6 -0.80 7.64 -4.76
C LYS A 6 -1.07 7.17 -3.33
N PRO A 7 -2.25 7.47 -2.77
CA PRO A 7 -2.59 7.11 -1.41
C PRO A 7 -2.67 5.59 -1.26
N VAL A 8 -2.21 5.11 -0.11
CA VAL A 8 -2.10 3.72 0.27
C VAL A 8 -2.88 3.48 1.56
N GLN A 9 -3.49 2.30 1.66
CA GLN A 9 -4.12 1.79 2.87
C GLN A 9 -3.45 0.49 3.27
N LEU A 10 -3.18 0.37 4.56
CA LEU A 10 -2.72 -0.85 5.19
C LEU A 10 -3.91 -1.55 5.83
N TYR A 11 -4.04 -2.83 5.53
CA TYR A 11 -5.07 -3.71 6.05
C TYR A 11 -4.44 -4.82 6.85
N GLU A 12 -4.90 -5.03 8.08
CA GLU A 12 -4.53 -6.16 8.92
C GLU A 12 -5.53 -7.30 8.78
N TRP A 13 -5.10 -8.50 9.16
CA TRP A 13 -5.99 -9.64 9.31
C TRP A 13 -6.92 -9.42 10.50
N GLY A 14 -8.21 -9.25 10.22
CA GLY A 14 -9.27 -9.09 11.22
C GLY A 14 -9.82 -10.43 11.73
N ALA A 15 -11.09 -10.45 12.08
CA ALA A 15 -11.76 -11.67 12.56
C ALA A 15 -12.16 -12.57 11.36
N GLY A 16 -11.55 -13.75 11.28
CA GLY A 16 -11.87 -14.76 10.27
C GLY A 16 -11.13 -16.05 10.59
N THR A 17 -11.86 -17.15 10.71
CA THR A 17 -11.34 -18.47 11.13
C THR A 17 -10.71 -19.27 9.99
N ASN A 18 -10.84 -18.85 8.73
CA ASN A 18 -10.25 -19.53 7.58
C ASN A 18 -10.01 -18.60 6.37
N THR A 19 -9.31 -19.12 5.37
CA THR A 19 -8.91 -18.44 4.12
C THR A 19 -10.08 -17.97 3.26
N LEU A 20 -11.31 -18.46 3.48
CA LEU A 20 -12.50 -18.09 2.69
C LEU A 20 -13.30 -16.95 3.32
N ASN A 21 -13.22 -16.80 4.64
CA ASN A 21 -13.92 -15.77 5.41
C ASN A 21 -12.96 -14.70 5.92
N GLN A 22 -11.99 -14.30 5.09
CA GLN A 22 -10.99 -13.31 5.50
C GLN A 22 -11.63 -11.92 5.58
N ILE A 23 -11.70 -11.37 6.78
CA ILE A 23 -12.07 -9.98 6.97
C ILE A 23 -10.78 -9.18 7.11
N TRP A 24 -10.51 -8.34 6.12
CA TRP A 24 -9.39 -7.39 6.15
C TRP A 24 -9.88 -6.05 6.68
N THR A 25 -9.24 -5.54 7.73
CA THR A 25 -9.61 -4.27 8.36
C THR A 25 -8.51 -3.22 8.19
N VAL A 26 -8.89 -1.98 7.88
CA VAL A 26 -7.92 -0.88 7.74
C VAL A 26 -7.27 -0.59 9.09
N CYS A 27 -5.94 -0.61 9.14
CA CYS A 27 -5.15 -0.25 10.32
C CYS A 27 -4.24 0.97 10.07
N GLY A 28 -4.15 1.46 8.83
CA GLY A 28 -3.39 2.67 8.53
C GLY A 28 -3.70 3.25 7.16
N LYS A 29 -3.58 4.57 7.02
CA LYS A 29 -3.72 5.28 5.75
C LYS A 29 -2.53 6.23 5.56
N GLY A 30 -2.01 6.30 4.35
CA GLY A 30 -0.83 7.11 4.09
C GLY A 30 -0.36 7.07 2.66
N GLU A 31 0.93 7.29 2.48
CA GLU A 31 1.59 7.33 1.18
C GLU A 31 2.92 6.59 1.23
N LEU A 32 3.45 6.25 0.07
CA LEU A 32 4.79 5.66 -0.02
C LEU A 32 5.84 6.75 0.16
N LEU A 33 6.71 6.58 1.14
CA LEU A 33 7.81 7.52 1.38
C LEU A 33 8.82 7.49 0.23
N SER A 34 9.06 6.31 -0.33
CA SER A 34 9.96 6.11 -1.46
C SER A 34 9.55 4.87 -2.26
N GLY A 35 10.18 4.69 -3.43
CA GLY A 35 10.00 3.46 -4.20
C GLY A 35 10.44 2.22 -3.40
N PRO A 36 9.80 1.06 -3.59
CA PRO A 36 10.22 -0.20 -2.97
C PRO A 36 11.70 -0.49 -3.19
N LYS A 37 12.37 -0.97 -2.15
CA LYS A 37 13.81 -1.32 -2.18
C LYS A 37 13.96 -2.82 -2.02
N VAL A 38 14.81 -3.44 -2.83
CA VAL A 38 15.15 -4.86 -2.65
C VAL A 38 16.32 -4.95 -1.68
N LYS A 39 16.14 -5.68 -0.58
CA LYS A 39 17.17 -5.93 0.44
C LYS A 39 17.17 -7.40 0.81
N MET A 40 18.33 -8.06 0.71
CA MET A 40 18.50 -9.48 1.08
C MET A 40 17.45 -10.42 0.46
N GLY A 41 17.07 -10.18 -0.80
CA GLY A 41 16.11 -11.02 -1.52
C GLY A 41 14.63 -10.74 -1.22
N ALA A 42 14.31 -9.77 -0.36
CA ALA A 42 12.94 -9.30 -0.13
C ALA A 42 12.75 -7.85 -0.56
N THR A 43 11.53 -7.51 -0.98
CA THR A 43 11.16 -6.13 -1.31
C THR A 43 10.64 -5.44 -0.06
N GLU A 44 11.29 -4.36 0.38
CA GLU A 44 10.85 -3.49 1.46
C GLU A 44 10.04 -2.30 0.91
N ILE A 45 8.87 -2.07 1.48
CA ILE A 45 7.97 -0.98 1.15
C ILE A 45 7.82 -0.11 2.39
N THR A 46 8.21 1.16 2.27
CA THR A 46 8.08 2.13 3.36
C THR A 46 6.85 2.99 3.15
N VAL A 47 5.89 2.86 4.06
CA VAL A 47 4.64 3.64 4.08
C VAL A 47 4.72 4.68 5.20
N GLN A 48 4.49 5.94 4.84
CA GLN A 48 4.32 7.04 5.77
C GLN A 48 2.84 7.22 6.06
N ILE A 49 2.43 6.96 7.29
CA ILE A 49 1.04 7.06 7.76
C ILE A 49 0.71 8.53 8.05
N GLN A 50 -0.41 9.01 7.51
CA GLN A 50 -0.91 10.39 7.63
C GLN A 50 -1.84 10.55 8.85
N GLY A 51 -1.59 9.79 9.92
CA GLY A 51 -2.43 9.72 11.12
C GLY A 51 -1.92 8.64 12.06
N GLN A 52 -2.82 8.00 12.80
CA GLN A 52 -2.47 6.91 13.71
C GLN A 52 -2.45 5.56 12.98
N PHE A 53 -1.43 4.76 13.26
CA PHE A 53 -1.37 3.36 12.89
C PHE A 53 -1.97 2.52 14.02
N GLU A 54 -3.12 1.90 13.77
CA GLU A 54 -3.91 1.18 14.77
C GLU A 54 -4.07 -0.28 14.36
N LYS A 55 -3.05 -1.09 14.67
CA LYS A 55 -3.11 -2.54 14.49
C LYS A 55 -3.72 -3.20 15.74
N LYS A 56 -4.84 -3.90 15.57
CA LYS A 56 -5.55 -4.58 16.66
C LYS A 56 -5.07 -6.02 16.85
N ASN A 57 -4.67 -6.69 15.77
CA ASN A 57 -4.20 -8.06 15.81
C ASN A 57 -2.69 -8.11 16.09
N ALA A 58 -2.30 -8.10 17.36
CA ALA A 58 -0.89 -8.16 17.76
C ALA A 58 -0.19 -9.50 17.43
N LYS A 59 -0.94 -10.56 17.11
CA LYS A 59 -0.38 -11.91 16.90
C LYS A 59 -0.03 -12.22 15.43
N ASP A 60 -0.53 -11.42 14.49
CA ASP A 60 -0.32 -11.65 13.06
C ASP A 60 0.23 -10.40 12.38
N ASP A 61 1.47 -10.47 11.89
CA ASP A 61 2.12 -9.36 11.19
C ASP A 61 1.81 -9.29 9.69
N SER A 62 0.95 -10.17 9.19
CA SER A 62 0.48 -10.14 7.81
C SER A 62 -0.26 -8.85 7.55
N ILE A 63 0.17 -8.15 6.49
CA ILE A 63 -0.39 -6.87 6.10
C ILE A 63 -0.64 -6.86 4.60
N LYS A 64 -1.82 -6.37 4.24
CA LYS A 64 -2.19 -6.13 2.84
C LYS A 64 -2.05 -4.64 2.55
N ILE A 65 -1.45 -4.33 1.41
CA ILE A 65 -1.27 -2.97 0.91
C ILE A 65 -2.24 -2.76 -0.23
N MET A 66 -3.19 -1.85 -0.02
CA MET A 66 -4.14 -1.39 -1.02
C MET A 66 -3.75 0.00 -1.51
N GLN A 67 -3.95 0.29 -2.80
CA GLN A 67 -3.65 1.59 -3.38
C GLN A 67 -4.76 2.04 -4.34
N GLN A 68 -5.03 3.35 -4.39
CA GLN A 68 -5.93 3.92 -5.40
C GLN A 68 -5.27 3.95 -6.78
N GLY A 69 -6.06 3.65 -7.82
CA GLY A 69 -5.59 3.67 -9.19
C GLY A 69 -4.94 2.36 -9.63
N GLU A 70 -5.35 1.25 -9.01
CA GLU A 70 -4.98 -0.09 -9.46
C GLU A 70 -5.53 -0.35 -10.87
N GLY A 71 -4.71 -0.97 -11.73
CA GLY A 71 -5.04 -1.27 -13.13
C GLY A 71 -4.43 -0.33 -14.18
N MET A 72 -4.97 -0.39 -15.40
CA MET A 72 -4.50 0.41 -16.55
C MET A 72 -4.96 1.88 -16.51
N THR A 73 -5.82 2.27 -15.55
CA THR A 73 -6.41 3.61 -15.47
C THR A 73 -5.84 4.40 -14.28
N PRO A 74 -4.85 5.28 -14.49
CA PRO A 74 -4.14 5.98 -13.41
C PRO A 74 -5.01 6.98 -12.60
N THR A 75 -6.19 7.31 -13.12
CA THR A 75 -7.17 8.23 -12.53
C THR A 75 -8.27 7.52 -11.74
N SER A 76 -8.27 6.17 -11.73
CA SER A 76 -9.27 5.43 -10.96
C SER A 76 -9.14 5.72 -9.47
N THR A 77 -10.27 5.96 -8.81
CA THR A 77 -10.36 6.11 -7.34
C THR A 77 -10.60 4.76 -6.65
N ARG A 78 -10.73 3.67 -7.42
CA ARG A 78 -10.90 2.33 -6.87
C ARG A 78 -9.63 1.90 -6.15
N TRP A 79 -9.83 1.35 -4.95
CA TRP A 79 -8.80 0.69 -4.18
C TRP A 79 -8.57 -0.71 -4.73
N GLY A 80 -7.31 -1.08 -4.87
CA GLY A 80 -6.94 -2.40 -5.31
C GLY A 80 -5.67 -2.89 -4.62
N GLU A 81 -5.52 -4.21 -4.56
CA GLU A 81 -4.42 -4.86 -3.85
C GLU A 81 -3.14 -4.75 -4.66
N VAL A 82 -2.15 -4.04 -4.14
CA VAL A 82 -0.86 -3.89 -4.83
C VAL A 82 0.21 -4.80 -4.26
N ALA A 83 0.09 -5.19 -2.99
CA ALA A 83 1.03 -6.09 -2.33
C ALA A 83 0.40 -6.78 -1.12
N MET A 84 0.97 -7.92 -0.76
CA MET A 84 0.74 -8.57 0.53
C MET A 84 2.10 -8.95 1.11
N GLY A 85 2.31 -8.67 2.39
CA GLY A 85 3.59 -8.85 3.05
C GLY A 85 3.47 -8.99 4.54
N ARG A 86 4.57 -8.77 5.24
CA ARG A 86 4.63 -8.75 6.71
C ARG A 86 5.19 -7.44 7.22
N ILE A 87 4.69 -6.96 8.34
CA ILE A 87 5.26 -5.80 9.03
C ILE A 87 6.66 -6.18 9.51
N LYS A 88 7.66 -5.41 9.09
CA LYS A 88 9.05 -5.57 9.49
C LYS A 88 9.39 -4.68 10.67
N SER A 89 8.91 -3.44 10.64
CA SER A 89 9.11 -2.47 11.71
C SER A 89 8.07 -1.35 11.64
N VAL A 90 7.72 -0.82 12.81
CA VAL A 90 6.92 0.39 12.97
C VAL A 90 7.74 1.38 13.79
N SER A 91 7.96 2.58 13.25
CA SER A 91 8.74 3.63 13.91
C SER A 91 8.01 4.96 13.75
N GLY A 92 7.36 5.43 14.82
CA GLY A 92 6.45 6.57 14.74
C GLY A 92 5.37 6.34 13.69
N ASN A 93 5.30 7.24 12.71
CA ASN A 93 4.33 7.16 11.61
C ASN A 93 4.86 6.40 10.38
N THR A 94 6.03 5.77 10.48
CA THR A 94 6.61 5.02 9.36
C THR A 94 6.44 3.52 9.60
N VAL A 95 5.84 2.83 8.62
CA VAL A 95 5.67 1.38 8.62
C VAL A 95 6.49 0.79 7.48
N VAL A 96 7.35 -0.17 7.78
CA VAL A 96 8.11 -0.93 6.78
C VAL A 96 7.48 -2.29 6.62
N VAL A 97 7.10 -2.62 5.39
CA VAL A 97 6.50 -3.89 5.01
C VAL A 97 7.47 -4.68 4.15
N GLU A 98 7.72 -5.91 4.52
CA GLU A 98 8.51 -6.86 3.74
C GLU A 98 7.61 -7.72 2.86
N VAL A 99 7.91 -7.78 1.56
CA VAL A 99 7.18 -8.55 0.54
C VAL A 99 8.17 -9.54 -0.09
N LYS A 100 7.82 -10.83 -0.05
CA LYS A 100 8.68 -11.93 -0.54
C LYS A 100 8.74 -12.06 -2.07
N SER A 101 8.03 -11.21 -2.81
CA SER A 101 8.01 -11.20 -4.27
C SER A 101 8.59 -9.91 -4.84
N ALA A 102 9.12 -10.00 -6.07
CA ALA A 102 9.53 -8.83 -6.84
C ALA A 102 8.30 -8.00 -7.22
N MET A 103 8.34 -6.70 -6.96
CA MET A 103 7.24 -5.78 -7.26
C MET A 103 7.61 -4.79 -8.36
N LYS A 104 6.71 -4.64 -9.34
CA LYS A 104 6.83 -3.61 -10.38
C LYS A 104 6.38 -2.25 -9.84
N VAL A 105 7.25 -1.25 -9.95
CA VAL A 105 7.04 0.14 -9.51
C VAL A 105 6.71 1.02 -10.72
N GLY A 106 5.64 1.81 -10.62
CA GLY A 106 5.26 2.82 -11.61
C GLY A 106 5.41 4.24 -11.07
N LYS A 107 5.70 5.20 -11.93
CA LYS A 107 5.55 6.63 -11.59
C LYS A 107 4.08 7.00 -11.82
N GLY A 108 3.40 7.50 -10.78
CA GLY A 108 2.06 8.07 -10.94
C GLY A 108 2.16 9.38 -11.70
N THR A 109 1.70 9.45 -12.94
CA THR A 109 1.54 10.72 -13.64
C THR A 109 0.32 11.43 -13.06
N ASN A 110 0.53 12.49 -12.28
CA ASN A 110 -0.50 13.51 -12.11
C ASN A 110 -0.68 14.17 -13.49
N VAL A 111 -1.64 13.67 -14.26
CA VAL A 111 -2.06 14.36 -15.49
C VAL A 111 -2.70 15.66 -15.01
N ARG A 112 -1.97 16.78 -15.12
CA ARG A 112 -2.56 18.11 -15.00
C ARG A 112 -3.74 18.16 -15.98
N PRO A 113 -4.95 18.58 -15.57
CA PRO A 113 -6.03 18.79 -16.53
C PRO A 113 -5.50 19.76 -17.59
N GLY A 114 -5.40 19.26 -18.83
CA GLY A 114 -4.86 20.00 -19.95
C GLY A 114 -5.62 21.32 -20.09
N LYS A 115 -4.87 22.41 -20.28
CA LYS A 115 -5.43 23.67 -20.75
C LYS A 115 -6.32 23.39 -21.98
N PRO A 116 -7.53 23.97 -22.07
CA PRO A 116 -8.32 23.84 -23.28
C PRO A 116 -7.50 24.40 -24.45
N VAL A 117 -7.34 23.58 -25.48
CA VAL A 117 -6.76 24.01 -26.74
C VAL A 117 -7.88 24.77 -27.45
N SER A 118 -7.79 26.10 -27.48
CA SER A 118 -8.70 26.90 -28.30
C SER A 118 -8.33 26.69 -29.77
N PRO A 119 -9.31 26.60 -30.69
CA PRO A 119 -9.08 26.57 -32.13
C PRO A 119 -8.45 27.87 -32.64
#